data_AF-A0A972IBY0-F1
#
_entry.id   AF-A0A972IBY0-F1
#
_cell.length_a   1.000
_cell.length_b   1.000
_cell.length_c   1.000
_cell.angle_alpha   90.00
_cell.angle_beta   90.00
_cell.angle_gamma   90.00
#
_symmetry.space_group_name_H-M   'P 1'
#
loop_
_entity.id
_entity.type
_entity.pdbx_description
1 polymer ?
#
loop_
_entity_poly.entity_id
_entity_poly.type
_entity_poly.pdbx_seq_one_letter_code
_entity_poly.pdbx_strand_id
1 'polypeptide(L)'
;TFGRIRIRHEQGPARVEYVLDLRYLEKTRVLMFQLNERFPSGLEAGWGFIRLTPQRGDKTLVSFGAMVDLGNRLGPHIVKKRIHEWLLKVPLTMKWYLEGGGAQLYTEG
;
A
#
# COMPACT_ATOMS: atom_id res chain seq x y z
N THR A 1 4.29 4.63 -15.94
CA THR A 1 2.80 4.67 -15.98
C THR A 1 2.23 5.32 -14.74
N PHE A 2 1.14 6.08 -14.87
CA PHE A 2 0.39 6.65 -13.75
C PHE A 2 -0.92 5.87 -13.54
N GLY A 3 -1.26 5.63 -12.28
CA GLY A 3 -2.51 4.95 -11.90
C GLY A 3 -3.12 5.62 -10.67
N ARG A 4 -4.37 5.28 -10.36
CA ARG A 4 -5.05 5.74 -9.15
C ARG A 4 -5.83 4.60 -8.55
N ILE A 5 -5.73 4.44 -7.23
CA ILE A 5 -6.47 3.43 -6.50
C ILE A 5 -7.24 4.09 -5.36
N ARG A 6 -8.49 3.65 -5.17
CA ARG A 6 -9.32 4.03 -4.02
C ARG A 6 -9.34 2.85 -3.07
N ILE A 7 -8.98 3.09 -1.83
CA ILE A 7 -8.90 2.07 -0.78
C ILE A 7 -9.90 2.43 0.30
N ARG A 8 -10.73 1.45 0.66
CA ARG A 8 -11.69 1.53 1.76
C ARG A 8 -11.43 0.40 2.73
N HIS A 9 -11.10 0.75 3.97
CA HIS A 9 -10.96 -0.18 5.08
C HIS A 9 -12.17 -0.07 5.99
N GLU A 10 -12.79 -1.20 6.31
CA GLU A 10 -13.93 -1.31 7.22
C GLU A 10 -13.64 -2.40 8.24
N GLN A 11 -13.58 -2.03 9.53
CA GLN A 11 -13.40 -2.99 10.62
C GLN A 11 -14.23 -2.56 11.84
N GLY A 12 -15.36 -3.23 12.05
CA GLY A 12 -16.33 -2.84 13.07
C GLY A 12 -16.84 -1.41 12.81
N PRO A 13 -16.89 -0.52 13.81
CA PRO A 13 -17.34 0.87 13.61
C PRO A 13 -16.30 1.77 12.94
N ALA A 14 -15.07 1.30 12.73
CA ALA A 14 -14.02 2.08 12.10
C ALA A 14 -14.09 1.95 10.57
N ARG A 15 -14.21 3.09 9.89
CA ARG A 15 -14.14 3.22 8.43
C ARG A 15 -13.09 4.24 8.06
N VAL A 16 -12.17 3.86 7.18
CA VAL A 16 -11.18 4.77 6.61
C VAL A 16 -11.18 4.61 5.11
N GLU A 17 -11.30 5.71 4.39
CA GLU A 17 -11.28 5.74 2.94
C GLU A 17 -10.28 6.77 2.45
N TYR A 18 -9.48 6.41 1.47
CA TYR A 18 -8.47 7.28 0.87
C TYR A 18 -8.15 6.88 -0.56
N VAL A 19 -7.60 7.82 -1.32
CA VAL A 19 -7.18 7.62 -2.71
C VAL A 19 -5.67 7.76 -2.78
N LEU A 20 -5.00 6.83 -3.46
CA LEU A 20 -3.56 6.92 -3.75
C LEU A 20 -3.36 7.14 -5.26
N ASP A 21 -2.53 8.11 -5.59
CA ASP A 21 -1.92 8.21 -6.91
C ASP A 21 -0.67 7.33 -6.96
N LEU A 22 -0.54 6.56 -8.04
CA LEU A 22 0.51 5.59 -8.26
C LEU A 22 1.38 6.01 -9.43
N ARG A 23 2.69 5.80 -9.32
CA ARG A 23 3.63 5.98 -10.43
C ARG A 23 4.62 4.84 -10.48
N TYR A 24 4.59 4.07 -11.56
CA TYR A 24 5.60 3.04 -11.82
C TYR A 24 6.79 3.63 -12.58
N LEU A 25 7.98 3.42 -12.03
CA LEU A 25 9.28 3.79 -12.57
C LEU A 25 9.97 2.53 -13.11
N GLU A 26 9.84 2.28 -14.42
CA GLU A 26 10.31 1.04 -15.06
C GLU A 26 11.82 0.82 -14.88
N LYS A 27 12.63 1.86 -15.06
CA LYS A 27 14.10 1.77 -14.95
C LYS A 27 14.58 1.26 -13.60
N THR A 28 13.87 1.60 -12.52
CA THR A 28 14.23 1.23 -11.14
C THR A 28 13.33 0.15 -10.57
N ARG A 29 12.28 -0.26 -11.31
CA ARG A 29 11.24 -1.20 -10.88
C ARG A 29 10.61 -0.81 -9.54
N VAL A 30 10.33 0.49 -9.41
CA VAL A 30 9.73 1.08 -8.20
C VAL A 30 8.31 1.56 -8.52
N LEU A 31 7.34 1.08 -7.75
CA LEU A 31 6.01 1.67 -7.68
C LEU A 31 6.00 2.69 -6.54
N MET A 32 5.97 3.97 -6.88
CA MET A 32 5.73 5.05 -5.93
C MET A 32 4.23 5.20 -5.71
N PHE A 33 3.81 5.52 -4.49
CA PHE A 33 2.44 5.88 -4.19
C PHE A 33 2.38 7.12 -3.30
N GLN A 34 1.37 7.96 -3.50
CA GLN A 34 1.13 9.16 -2.70
C GLN A 34 -0.37 9.34 -2.47
N LEU A 35 -0.74 9.80 -1.28
CA LEU A 35 -2.09 10.20 -0.95
C LEU A 35 -2.55 11.31 -1.89
N ASN A 36 -3.72 11.12 -2.49
CA ASN A 36 -4.35 12.14 -3.28
C ASN A 36 -5.17 13.06 -2.37
N GLU A 37 -4.58 14.19 -2.00
CA GLU A 37 -5.16 15.20 -1.10
C GLU A 37 -6.40 15.90 -1.69
N ARG A 38 -6.70 15.72 -2.99
CA ARG A 38 -7.93 16.27 -3.60
C ARG A 38 -9.18 15.53 -3.16
N PHE A 39 -9.04 14.34 -2.58
CA PHE A 39 -10.15 13.56 -2.07
C PHE A 39 -10.18 13.66 -0.54
N PRO A 40 -11.32 14.03 0.06
CA PRO A 40 -11.48 14.01 1.51
C PRO A 40 -11.14 12.62 2.04
N SER A 41 -10.13 12.57 2.88
CA SER A 41 -9.70 11.35 3.55
C SER A 41 -9.51 11.68 5.03
N GLY A 42 -9.50 10.66 5.89
CA GLY A 42 -9.10 10.84 7.28
C GLY A 42 -7.61 11.17 7.43
N LEU A 43 -6.78 10.89 6.42
CA LEU A 43 -5.34 11.08 6.42
C LEU A 43 -4.98 12.50 5.97
N GLU A 44 -3.96 13.11 6.59
CA GLU A 44 -3.46 14.44 6.17
C GLU A 44 -2.45 14.29 5.03
N ALA A 45 -1.51 13.35 5.16
CA ALA A 45 -0.52 13.09 4.13
C ALA A 45 -0.11 11.61 4.12
N GLY A 46 0.39 11.14 2.99
CA GLY A 46 0.99 9.82 2.93
C GLY A 46 1.73 9.59 1.64
N TRP A 47 2.87 8.92 1.70
CA TRP A 47 3.62 8.50 0.52
C TRP A 47 4.46 7.28 0.83
N GLY A 48 4.91 6.60 -0.21
CA GLY A 48 5.75 5.43 -0.05
C GLY A 48 6.14 4.80 -1.36
N PHE A 49 6.72 3.61 -1.25
CA PHE A 49 7.21 2.87 -2.38
C PHE A 49 7.10 1.35 -2.18
N ILE A 50 7.04 0.65 -3.31
CA ILE A 50 7.30 -0.78 -3.44
C ILE A 50 8.42 -0.93 -4.48
N ARG A 51 9.51 -1.63 -4.14
CA ARG A 51 10.62 -1.91 -5.05
C ARG A 51 10.76 -3.42 -5.26
N LEU A 52 10.88 -3.82 -6.52
CA LEU A 52 11.14 -5.20 -6.91
C LEU A 52 12.60 -5.35 -7.33
N THR A 53 13.35 -6.16 -6.59
CA THR A 53 14.77 -6.43 -6.85
C THR A 53 14.98 -7.91 -7.14
N PRO A 54 15.49 -8.30 -8.33
CA PRO A 54 15.84 -9.68 -8.60
C PRO A 54 16.84 -10.22 -7.58
N GLN A 55 16.59 -11.43 -7.08
CA GLN A 55 17.48 -12.21 -6.23
C GLN A 55 17.90 -13.47 -6.98
N ARG A 56 18.93 -14.17 -6.47
CA ARG A 56 19.38 -15.43 -7.09
C ARG A 56 18.28 -16.49 -7.01
N GLY A 57 18.11 -17.24 -8.11
CA GLY A 57 17.20 -18.37 -8.23
C GLY A 57 15.74 -17.93 -8.12
N ASP A 58 15.14 -17.53 -9.24
CA ASP A 58 13.71 -17.17 -9.44
C ASP A 58 13.00 -16.44 -8.27
N LYS A 59 13.77 -15.68 -7.49
CA LYS A 59 13.31 -15.00 -6.29
C LYS A 59 13.32 -13.52 -6.56
N THR A 60 12.33 -12.83 -6.01
CA THR A 60 12.27 -11.37 -6.03
C THR A 60 12.23 -10.87 -4.60
N LEU A 61 13.17 -9.99 -4.26
CA LEU A 61 13.10 -9.21 -3.03
C LEU A 61 12.13 -8.05 -3.24
N VAL A 62 11.10 -8.00 -2.39
CA VAL A 62 10.14 -6.90 -2.34
C VAL A 62 10.50 -6.01 -1.16
N SER A 63 10.87 -4.76 -1.44
CA SER A 63 11.08 -3.73 -0.41
C SER A 63 9.88 -2.80 -0.35
N PHE A 64 9.41 -2.48 0.84
CA PHE A 64 8.27 -1.60 1.07
C PHE A 64 8.63 -0.53 2.11
N GLY A 65 8.17 0.69 1.88
CA GLY A 65 8.23 1.77 2.85
C GLY A 65 7.04 2.71 2.68
N ALA A 66 6.49 3.19 3.79
CA ALA A 66 5.43 4.18 3.82
C ALA A 66 5.67 5.18 4.94
N MET A 67 5.45 6.45 4.66
CA MET A 67 5.34 7.53 5.63
C MET A 67 3.93 8.06 5.55
N VAL A 68 3.25 8.17 6.69
CA VAL A 68 1.85 8.59 6.75
C VAL A 68 1.69 9.56 7.90
N ASP A 69 1.13 10.73 7.60
CA ASP A 69 0.62 11.65 8.60
C ASP A 69 -0.89 11.43 8.76
N LEU A 70 -1.25 11.01 9.97
CA LEU A 70 -2.62 10.72 10.36
C LEU A 70 -3.37 11.97 10.84
N GLY A 71 -2.66 13.07 11.06
CA GLY A 71 -3.22 14.32 11.55
C GLY A 71 -3.93 14.22 12.90
N ASN A 72 -4.66 15.28 13.20
CA ASN A 72 -5.57 15.34 14.36
C ASN A 72 -7.01 14.95 14.00
N ARG A 73 -7.31 14.75 12.70
CA ARG A 73 -8.65 14.46 12.19
C ARG A 73 -9.07 13.00 12.33
N LEU A 74 -8.12 12.07 12.41
CA LEU A 74 -8.40 10.69 12.81
C LEU A 74 -8.60 10.62 14.32
N GLY A 75 -9.86 10.58 14.76
CA GLY A 75 -10.34 10.69 16.16
C GLY A 75 -9.50 10.02 17.27
N PRO A 76 -10.02 9.04 18.06
CA PRO A 76 -9.26 8.52 19.20
C PRO A 76 -7.98 7.78 18.78
N HIS A 77 -6.98 7.74 19.68
CA HIS A 77 -5.70 7.00 19.50
C HIS A 77 -5.83 5.57 18.95
N ILE A 78 -6.96 4.91 19.18
CA ILE A 78 -7.30 3.58 18.65
C ILE A 78 -7.27 3.54 17.13
N VAL A 79 -7.74 4.59 16.44
CA VAL A 79 -7.76 4.64 14.97
C VAL A 79 -6.33 4.71 14.42
N LYS A 80 -5.46 5.51 15.06
CA LYS A 80 -4.05 5.63 14.70
C LYS A 80 -3.31 4.29 14.83
N LYS A 81 -3.56 3.55 15.92
CA LYS A 81 -2.99 2.21 16.14
C LYS A 81 -3.43 1.23 15.04
N ARG A 82 -4.72 1.23 14.67
CA ARG A 82 -5.24 0.34 13.61
C ARG A 82 -4.62 0.64 12.25
N ILE A 83 -4.47 1.91 11.88
CA ILE A 83 -3.83 2.27 10.60
C ILE A 83 -2.36 1.85 10.59
N HIS A 84 -1.64 2.05 11.69
CA HIS A 84 -0.28 1.55 11.83
C HIS A 84 -0.21 0.02 11.65
N GLU A 85 -1.09 -0.72 12.33
CA GLU A 85 -1.19 -2.18 12.18
C GLU A 85 -1.54 -2.60 10.75
N TRP A 86 -2.40 -1.86 10.04
CA TRP A 86 -2.73 -2.13 8.64
C TRP A 86 -1.54 -1.88 7.71
N LEU A 87 -0.79 -0.79 7.91
CA LEU A 87 0.42 -0.50 7.13
C LEU A 87 1.47 -1.60 7.28
N LEU A 88 1.65 -2.14 8.49
CA LEU A 88 2.55 -3.27 8.74
C LEU A 88 2.09 -4.58 8.08
N LYS A 89 0.79 -4.72 7.78
CA LYS A 89 0.25 -5.90 7.11
C LYS A 89 0.41 -5.86 5.59
N VAL A 90 0.60 -4.69 4.97
CA VAL A 90 0.71 -4.57 3.51
C VAL A 90 1.77 -5.51 2.91
N PRO A 91 3.03 -5.56 3.40
CA PRO A 91 4.03 -6.49 2.85
C PRO A 91 3.63 -7.96 3.00
N LEU A 92 3.01 -8.32 4.14
CA LEU A 92 2.56 -9.68 4.41
C LEU A 92 1.40 -10.07 3.50
N THR A 93 0.43 -9.18 3.30
CA THR A 93 -0.70 -9.39 2.38
C THR A 93 -0.20 -9.54 0.94
N MET A 94 0.75 -8.72 0.51
CA MET A 94 1.37 -8.87 -0.81
C MET A 94 2.05 -10.24 -0.96
N LYS A 95 2.83 -10.65 0.05
CA LYS A 95 3.48 -11.96 0.06
C LYS A 95 2.46 -13.09 -0.07
N TRP A 96 1.41 -13.11 0.75
CA TRP A 96 0.37 -14.15 0.68
C TRP A 96 -0.37 -14.16 -0.65
N TYR A 97 -0.65 -12.98 -1.21
CA TYR A 97 -1.27 -12.90 -2.54
C TYR A 97 -0.34 -13.49 -3.60
N LEU A 98 0.93 -13.09 -3.62
CA LEU A 98 1.92 -13.55 -4.61
C LEU A 98 2.27 -15.02 -4.48
N GLU A 99 2.37 -15.57 -3.26
CA GLU A 99 2.71 -16.98 -3.01
C GLU A 99 1.49 -17.92 -3.03
N GLY A 100 0.27 -17.38 -2.86
CA GLY A 100 -0.99 -18.11 -2.94
C GLY A 100 -1.59 -18.08 -4.35
N GLY A 101 -2.81 -17.53 -4.47
CA GLY A 101 -3.57 -17.51 -5.74
C GLY A 101 -3.07 -16.53 -6.81
N GLY A 102 -2.24 -15.55 -6.45
CA GLY A 102 -1.64 -14.61 -7.41
C GLY A 102 -0.51 -15.22 -8.23
N ALA A 103 0.16 -16.27 -7.75
CA ALA A 103 1.15 -17.03 -8.52
C ALA A 103 0.53 -17.71 -9.74
N GLN A 104 -0.72 -18.18 -9.61
CA GLN A 104 -1.41 -18.92 -10.67
C GLN A 104 -1.58 -18.08 -11.95
N LEU A 105 -1.76 -16.76 -11.82
CA LEU A 105 -1.86 -15.81 -12.94
C LEU A 105 -0.57 -15.65 -13.76
N TYR A 106 0.60 -16.03 -13.23
CA TYR A 106 1.89 -15.95 -13.93
C TYR A 106 2.30 -17.27 -14.60
N THR A 107 1.65 -18.38 -14.26
CA THR A 107 1.89 -19.70 -14.85
C THR A 107 1.08 -19.97 -16.12
N GLU A 108 0.07 -19.16 -16.43
CA GLU A 108 -0.77 -19.29 -17.64
C GLU A 108 -0.41 -18.26 -18.75
N GLY A 109 0.75 -17.60 -18.65
CA GLY A 109 1.24 -16.60 -19.60
C GLY A 109 2.42 -17.07 -20.44
#